data_AF-A0A822E2T4-F1
#
_entry.id   AF-A0A822E2T4-F1
#
_cell.length_a   1.000
_cell.length_b   1.000
_cell.length_c   1.000
_cell.angle_alpha   90.00
_cell.angle_beta   90.00
_cell.angle_gamma   90.00
#
_symmetry.space_group_name_H-M   'P 1'
#
loop_
_entity.id
_entity.type
_entity.pdbx_description
1 polymer ?
#
loop_
_entity_poly.entity_id
_entity_poly.type
_entity_poly.pdbx_seq_one_letter_code
_entity_poly.pdbx_strand_id
1 'polypeptide(L)'
;YPQVIAGHIYSVLNRRQGYISEERQIFGTSTYVAKAYLPISESLGFTDDLCSSADGQIVIRCVFHHWHISDEDPLDESTRIRQVVKNIRRRKGLKENIPSTNDYLDKL
;
A
#
# COMPACT_ATOMS: atom_id res chain seq x y z
N TYR A 1 16.40 -7.96 21.66
CA TYR A 1 17.20 -6.85 21.11
C TYR A 1 16.34 -6.05 20.14
N PRO A 2 16.23 -4.72 20.31
CA PRO A 2 15.45 -3.84 19.42
C PRO A 2 15.75 -4.04 17.92
N GLN A 3 16.98 -4.46 17.60
CA GLN A 3 17.43 -4.79 16.24
C GLN A 3 16.68 -5.95 15.59
N VAL A 4 16.26 -6.97 16.36
CA VAL A 4 15.49 -8.12 15.84
C VAL A 4 14.09 -7.69 15.43
N ILE A 5 13.47 -6.83 16.25
CA ILE A 5 12.13 -6.27 16.00
C ILE A 5 12.18 -5.29 14.81
N ALA A 6 13.23 -4.46 14.73
CA ALA A 6 13.45 -3.58 13.59
C ALA A 6 13.54 -4.39 12.28
N GLY A 7 14.31 -5.47 12.26
CA GLY A 7 14.40 -6.37 11.10
C GLY A 7 13.04 -6.93 10.66
N HIS A 8 12.18 -7.28 11.62
CA HIS A 8 10.80 -7.73 11.30
C HIS A 8 9.96 -6.62 10.66
N ILE A 9 10.06 -5.37 11.16
CA ILE A 9 9.36 -4.21 10.58
C ILE A 9 9.75 -4.03 9.11
N TYR A 10 11.05 -4.04 8.79
CA TYR A 10 11.51 -3.93 7.40
C TYR A 10 11.02 -5.07 6.53
N SER A 11 11.07 -6.30 7.03
CA SER A 11 10.60 -7.49 6.31
C SER A 11 9.11 -7.36 5.93
N VAL A 12 8.26 -7.02 6.89
CA VAL A 12 6.82 -6.87 6.65
C VAL A 12 6.52 -5.69 5.71
N LEU A 13 7.17 -4.54 5.90
CA LEU A 13 6.97 -3.36 5.05
C LEU A 13 7.40 -3.63 3.60
N ASN A 14 8.58 -4.20 3.39
CA ASN A 14 9.10 -4.45 2.04
C ASN A 14 8.20 -5.40 1.23
N ARG A 15 7.69 -6.48 1.86
CA ARG A 15 6.74 -7.39 1.20
C ARG A 15 5.45 -6.70 0.76
N ARG A 16 5.05 -5.64 1.48
CA ARG A 16 3.83 -4.87 1.26
C ARG A 16 4.08 -3.57 0.49
N GLN A 17 5.24 -3.46 -0.16
CA GLN A 17 5.62 -2.28 -0.97
C GLN A 17 5.63 -0.98 -0.17
N GLY A 18 5.81 -1.06 1.15
CA GLY A 18 6.00 0.09 2.02
C GLY A 18 7.46 0.47 2.16
N TYR A 19 7.72 1.70 2.59
CA TYR A 19 9.07 2.20 2.84
C TYR A 19 9.10 3.10 4.07
N ILE A 20 10.25 3.11 4.76
CA ILE A 20 10.44 3.93 5.94
C ILE A 20 10.86 5.35 5.53
N SER A 21 10.20 6.35 6.13
CA SER A 21 10.43 7.76 5.88
C SER A 21 11.22 8.43 7.00
N GLU A 22 11.02 8.00 8.25
CA GLU A 22 11.70 8.58 9.42
C GLU A 22 11.93 7.49 10.44
N GLU A 23 13.12 7.51 11.05
CA GLU A 23 13.48 6.63 12.16
C GLU A 23 14.09 7.47 13.26
N ARG A 24 13.64 7.22 14.49
CA ARG A 24 14.23 7.85 15.67
C ARG A 24 14.17 6.95 16.88
N GLN A 25 15.23 6.98 17.66
CA GLN A 25 15.21 6.47 19.02
C GLN A 25 14.82 7.61 19.97
N ILE A 26 13.93 7.31 20.92
CA ILE A 26 13.55 8.29 21.95
C ILE A 26 14.64 8.30 23.02
N PHE A 27 15.39 9.41 23.09
CA PHE A 27 16.47 9.58 24.06
C PHE A 27 16.00 9.30 25.50
N GLY A 28 16.82 8.60 26.27
CA GLY A 28 16.50 8.20 27.64
C GLY A 28 15.56 7.00 27.76
N THR A 29 15.11 6.40 26.65
CA THR A 29 14.28 5.18 26.64
C THR A 29 14.83 4.13 25.68
N SER A 30 14.36 2.90 25.80
CA SER A 30 14.60 1.83 24.81
C SER A 30 13.62 1.87 23.63
N THR A 31 12.79 2.91 23.52
CA THR A 31 11.76 3.02 22.50
C THR A 31 12.32 3.48 21.16
N TYR A 32 11.99 2.73 20.12
CA TYR A 32 12.28 3.01 18.73
C TYR A 32 10.97 3.35 17.99
N VAL A 33 10.99 4.41 17.18
CA VAL A 33 9.84 4.86 16.39
C VAL A 33 10.25 4.92 14.93
N ALA A 34 9.53 4.16 14.09
CA ALA A 34 9.62 4.25 12.64
C ALA A 34 8.31 4.80 12.07
N LYS A 35 8.41 5.80 11.19
CA LYS A 35 7.31 6.26 10.35
C LYS A 35 7.52 5.73 8.94
N ALA A 36 6.51 5.08 8.39
CA ALA A 36 6.56 4.48 7.07
C ALA A 36 5.33 4.87 6.25
N TYR A 37 5.51 4.85 4.93
CA TYR A 37 4.41 4.88 3.99
C TYR A 37 4.08 3.46 3.57
N LEU A 38 2.78 3.15 3.50
CA LEU A 38 2.24 1.84 3.15
C LEU A 38 1.12 2.05 2.12
N PRO A 39 1.18 1.43 0.94
CA PRO A 39 0.09 1.48 -0.02
C PRO A 39 -1.20 0.90 0.59
N ILE A 40 -2.32 1.61 0.45
CA ILE A 40 -3.58 1.18 1.06
C ILE A 40 -4.06 -0.16 0.52
N SER A 41 -3.75 -0.48 -0.75
CA SER A 41 -4.03 -1.77 -1.37
C SER A 41 -3.31 -2.93 -0.69
N GLU A 42 -2.20 -2.68 -0.01
CA GLU A 42 -1.37 -3.66 0.69
C GLU A 42 -1.51 -3.55 2.21
N SER A 43 -2.46 -2.75 2.72
CA SER A 43 -2.58 -2.46 4.16
C SER A 43 -3.38 -3.50 4.94
N LEU A 44 -4.22 -4.28 4.26
CA LEU A 44 -5.09 -5.27 4.92
C LEU A 44 -4.25 -6.40 5.54
N GLY A 45 -4.45 -6.66 6.84
CA GLY A 45 -3.67 -7.64 7.60
C GLY A 45 -2.25 -7.19 7.98
N PHE A 46 -1.86 -5.94 7.68
CA PHE A 46 -0.54 -5.42 8.04
C PHE A 46 -0.29 -5.44 9.56
N THR A 47 -1.28 -5.00 10.35
CA THR A 47 -1.20 -4.98 11.81
C THR A 47 -1.01 -6.39 12.37
N ASP A 48 -1.75 -7.36 11.85
CA ASP A 48 -1.66 -8.76 12.30
C ASP A 48 -0.30 -9.36 11.97
N ASP A 49 0.19 -9.17 10.73
CA ASP A 49 1.52 -9.62 10.32
C ASP A 49 2.63 -9.03 11.20
N LEU A 50 2.53 -7.74 11.54
CA LEU A 50 3.56 -7.07 12.30
C LEU A 50 3.51 -7.43 13.79
N CYS A 51 2.31 -7.62 14.35
CA CYS A 51 2.15 -7.99 15.76
C CYS A 51 2.35 -9.50 16.03
N SER A 52 2.19 -10.36 15.00
CA SER A 52 2.25 -11.81 15.14
C SER A 52 3.56 -12.35 15.74
N SER A 53 4.68 -11.66 15.55
CA SER A 53 6.01 -12.05 16.03
C SER A 53 6.53 -11.16 17.16
N ALA A 54 5.73 -10.20 17.60
CA ALA A 54 6.19 -9.09 18.43
C ALA A 54 5.88 -9.26 19.92
N ASP A 55 5.17 -10.32 20.34
CA ASP A 55 4.74 -10.56 21.73
C ASP A 55 4.14 -9.32 22.41
N GLY A 56 3.38 -8.51 21.66
CA GLY A 56 2.77 -7.27 22.15
C GLY A 56 3.72 -6.09 22.38
N GLN A 57 4.99 -6.19 21.97
CA GLN A 57 6.01 -5.14 22.13
C GLN A 57 5.95 -4.04 21.07
N ILE A 58 5.14 -4.23 20.02
CA ILE A 58 4.94 -3.24 18.95
C ILE A 58 3.55 -2.63 19.08
N VAL A 59 3.50 -1.30 19.08
CA VAL A 59 2.26 -0.52 18.97
C VAL A 59 2.21 0.12 17.59
N ILE A 60 1.10 -0.06 16.88
CA ILE A 60 0.93 0.39 15.49
C ILE A 60 -0.18 1.43 15.42
N ARG A 61 0.06 2.49 14.66
CA ARG A 61 -0.96 3.47 14.28
C ARG A 61 -0.87 3.71 12.78
N CYS A 62 -1.96 3.43 12.07
CA CYS A 62 -2.08 3.69 10.64
C CYS A 62 -3.10 4.81 10.44
N VAL A 63 -2.70 5.85 9.73
CA VAL A 63 -3.58 6.96 9.33
C VAL A 63 -3.38 7.23 7.85
N PHE A 64 -4.42 7.71 7.18
CA PHE A 64 -4.29 8.18 5.82
C PHE A 64 -3.34 9.39 5.77
N HIS A 65 -2.41 9.40 4.81
CA HIS A 65 -1.45 10.49 4.64
C HIS A 65 -1.71 11.29 3.35
N HIS A 66 -1.71 10.64 2.19
CA HIS A 66 -1.83 11.32 0.90
C HIS A 66 -2.30 10.36 -0.20
N TRP A 67 -2.68 10.93 -1.34
CA TRP A 67 -2.85 10.23 -2.60
C TRP A 67 -1.53 10.24 -3.36
N HIS A 68 -1.09 9.08 -3.83
CA HIS A 68 0.05 8.94 -4.71
C HIS A 68 -0.43 8.58 -6.11
N ILE A 69 0.07 9.29 -7.13
CA ILE A 69 -0.26 9.02 -8.53
C ILE A 69 0.60 7.85 -8.98
N SER A 70 -0.03 6.83 -9.58
CA SER A 70 0.69 5.69 -10.14
C SER A 70 1.39 6.09 -11.44
N ASP A 71 2.62 5.61 -11.63
CA ASP A 71 3.38 5.79 -12.88
C ASP A 71 2.95 4.82 -14.00
N GLU A 72 2.03 3.88 -13.72
CA GLU A 72 1.53 2.91 -14.69
C GLU A 72 0.38 3.48 -15.54
N ASP A 73 0.33 3.10 -16.82
CA ASP A 73 -0.79 3.46 -17.71
C ASP A 73 -2.03 2.57 -17.44
N PRO A 74 -3.20 3.14 -17.09
CA PRO A 74 -4.44 2.37 -16.93
C PRO A 74 -5.05 1.84 -18.23
N LEU A 75 -4.58 2.28 -19.40
CA LEU A 75 -5.03 1.79 -20.70
C LEU A 75 -4.24 0.57 -21.17
N ASP A 76 -2.97 0.43 -20.76
CA ASP A 76 -2.13 -0.73 -21.06
C ASP A 76 -2.64 -1.97 -20.32
N GLU A 77 -2.92 -3.05 -21.05
CA GLU A 77 -3.51 -4.25 -20.47
C GLU A 77 -2.56 -5.05 -19.57
N SER A 78 -1.25 -4.82 -19.71
CA SER A 78 -0.20 -5.51 -18.98
C SER A 78 0.04 -4.94 -17.57
N THR A 79 -0.48 -3.74 -17.27
CA THR A 79 -0.20 -3.05 -16.00
C THR A 79 -1.06 -3.54 -14.85
N ARG A 80 -0.55 -3.38 -13.62
CA ARG A 80 -1.30 -3.74 -12.41
C ARG A 80 -2.51 -2.83 -12.22
N ILE A 81 -2.36 -1.53 -12.47
CA ILE A 81 -3.45 -0.56 -12.35
C ILE A 81 -4.61 -0.87 -13.31
N ARG A 82 -4.35 -1.39 -14.51
CA ARG A 82 -5.40 -1.89 -15.41
C ARG A 82 -6.24 -2.98 -14.75
N GLN A 83 -5.60 -3.98 -14.13
CA GLN A 83 -6.31 -5.07 -13.48
C GLN A 83 -7.21 -4.56 -12.35
N VAL A 84 -6.75 -3.55 -11.59
CA VAL A 84 -7.57 -2.88 -10.57
C VAL A 84 -8.80 -2.23 -11.21
N VAL A 85 -8.62 -1.43 -12.28
CA VAL A 85 -9.73 -0.77 -12.99
C VAL A 85 -10.73 -1.79 -13.52
N LYS A 86 -10.25 -2.85 -14.17
CA LYS A 86 -11.07 -3.95 -14.70
C LYS A 86 -11.92 -4.60 -13.62
N ASN A 87 -11.31 -4.95 -12.48
CA ASN A 87 -12.01 -5.55 -11.34
C ASN A 87 -13.08 -4.62 -10.76
N ILE A 88 -12.81 -3.32 -10.67
CA ILE A 88 -13.79 -2.33 -10.19
C ILE A 88 -14.96 -2.22 -11.17
N ARG A 89 -14.69 -2.13 -12.48
CA ARG A 89 -15.72 -2.05 -13.53
C ARG A 89 -16.64 -3.27 -13.49
N ARG A 90 -16.06 -4.47 -13.44
CA ARG A 90 -16.80 -5.74 -13.30
C ARG A 90 -17.69 -5.74 -12.05
N ARG A 91 -17.13 -5.37 -10.89
CA ARG A 91 -17.89 -5.27 -9.62
C ARG A 91 -19.06 -4.27 -9.71
N LYS A 92 -18.93 -3.23 -10.53
CA LYS A 92 -19.95 -2.20 -10.74
C LYS A 92 -20.92 -2.54 -11.88
N GLY A 93 -20.82 -3.72 -12.51
CA GLY A 93 -21.69 -4.12 -13.62
C GLY A 93 -21.42 -3.36 -14.92
N LEU A 94 -20.24 -2.76 -15.08
CA LEU A 94 -19.83 -2.05 -16.29
C LEU A 94 -19.09 -3.00 -17.24
N LYS A 95 -19.04 -2.67 -18.54
CA LYS A 95 -18.18 -3.36 -19.52
C LYS A 95 -16.74 -3.36 -19.03
N GLU A 96 -16.08 -4.51 -19.01
CA GLU A 96 -14.72 -4.65 -18.45
C GLU A 96 -13.70 -3.74 -19.15
N ASN A 97 -13.81 -3.64 -20.48
CA ASN A 97 -12.95 -2.78 -21.28
C ASN A 97 -13.25 -1.30 -20.99
N ILE A 98 -12.19 -0.50 -20.91
CA ILE A 98 -12.30 0.96 -20.86
C ILE A 98 -12.81 1.42 -22.24
N PRO A 99 -13.88 2.23 -22.31
CA PRO A 99 -14.39 2.71 -23.58
C PRO A 99 -13.33 3.53 -24.31
N SER A 100 -13.23 3.31 -25.61
CA SER A 100 -12.34 4.04 -26.49
C SER A 100 -12.89 5.44 -26.75
N THR A 101 -12.04 6.36 -27.21
CA THR A 101 -12.48 7.71 -27.61
C THR A 101 -13.58 7.66 -28.67
N ASN A 102 -13.55 6.68 -29.57
CA ASN A 102 -14.56 6.50 -30.63
C ASN A 102 -15.97 6.23 -30.08
N ASP A 103 -16.11 5.67 -28.87
CA ASP A 103 -17.42 5.41 -28.27
C ASP A 103 -18.13 6.70 -27.85
N TYR A 104 -17.43 7.83 -27.84
CA TYR A 104 -17.95 9.14 -27.45
C TYR A 104 -18.00 10.16 -28.60
N LEU A 105 -17.43 9.82 -29.76
CA LEU A 105 -17.42 10.71 -30.92
C LEU A 105 -18.62 10.40 -31.80
N ASP A 106 -19.56 11.34 -31.91
CA ASP A 106 -20.60 11.29 -32.93
C ASP A 106 -19.98 11.52 -34.31
N LYS A 107 -20.14 10.54 -35.19
CA LYS A 107 -19.72 10.67 -36.59
C LYS A 107 -20.78 11.51 -37.30
N LEU A 108 -20.37 12.69 -37.76
CA LEU A 108 -21.15 13.54 -38.67
C LEU A 108 -21.38 12.86 -40.02
#